data_AF-A0A7S2IWX9-F1
#
_entry.id   AF-A0A7S2IWX9-F1
#
_cell.length_a   1.000
_cell.length_b   1.000
_cell.length_c   1.000
_cell.angle_alpha   90.00
_cell.angle_beta   90.00
_cell.angle_gamma   90.00
#
_symmetry.space_group_name_H-M   'P 1'
#
loop_
_entity.id
_entity.type
_entity.pdbx_description
1 polymer ?
#
loop_
_entity_poly.entity_id
_entity_poly.type
_entity_poly.pdbx_seq_one_letter_code
_entity_poly.pdbx_strand_id
1 'polypeptide(L)'
;PSMKQAVPLKWLRVHDELRARAQHANQVALEEVRELAMRHGLPHEGHTLDHELHAMLSFFHSLNAVLWYDTPALRHLVILNVQWVIDAATCFMRQFDLRQHSELYSRMATLDELAKRQHPAAWEALTRGTAILHSEVLDILWSADEFRHHKLELMGMMARFGLAIEVPLKPEEWLIPALLPASSIHSARPHGWPLHTADVPELRIFFFHTHLLLSHQ
;
A
#
# COMPACT_ATOMS: atom_id res chain seq x y z
N PRO A 1 5.41 -18.31 12.59
CA PRO A 1 6.38 -19.39 12.89
C PRO A 1 7.73 -19.13 12.19
N SER A 2 8.69 -18.46 12.85
CA SER A 2 9.98 -18.10 12.23
C SER A 2 11.08 -17.92 13.29
N MET A 3 11.39 -18.96 14.05
CA MET A 3 12.49 -18.91 15.05
C MET A 3 13.47 -20.09 14.94
N LYS A 4 13.33 -20.94 13.91
CA LYS A 4 14.16 -22.16 13.75
C LYS A 4 14.67 -22.42 12.32
N GLN A 5 14.47 -21.51 11.38
CA GLN A 5 15.01 -21.68 10.03
C GLN A 5 16.42 -21.14 9.94
N ALA A 6 17.35 -21.97 9.46
CA ALA A 6 18.69 -21.54 9.09
C ALA A 6 18.57 -20.66 7.84
N VAL A 7 18.91 -19.37 7.97
CA VAL A 7 18.92 -18.42 6.84
C VAL A 7 20.34 -18.35 6.29
N PRO A 8 20.53 -18.46 4.96
CA PRO A 8 21.85 -18.32 4.36
C PRO A 8 22.51 -16.98 4.71
N LEU A 9 23.79 -17.01 5.12
CA LEU A 9 24.51 -15.78 5.52
C LEU A 9 24.55 -14.74 4.40
N LYS A 10 24.63 -15.17 3.13
CA LYS A 10 24.62 -14.26 1.98
C LYS A 10 23.31 -13.49 1.87
N TRP A 11 22.18 -14.10 2.23
CA TRP A 11 20.88 -13.43 2.24
C TRP A 11 20.85 -12.34 3.32
N LEU A 12 21.37 -12.62 4.51
CA LEU A 12 21.44 -11.63 5.59
C LEU A 12 22.24 -10.39 5.18
N ARG A 13 23.36 -10.57 4.45
CA ARG A 13 24.15 -9.44 3.90
C ARG A 13 23.35 -8.58 2.93
N VAL A 14 22.62 -9.20 2.01
CA VAL A 14 21.72 -8.48 1.09
C VAL A 14 20.66 -7.71 1.87
N HIS A 15 20.03 -8.36 2.85
CA HIS A 15 19.02 -7.73 3.69
C HIS A 15 19.56 -6.53 4.47
N ASP A 16 20.78 -6.62 5.03
CA ASP A 16 21.38 -5.51 5.76
C ASP A 16 21.60 -4.29 4.85
N GLU A 17 22.01 -4.50 3.60
CA GLU A 17 22.12 -3.41 2.63
C GLU A 17 20.74 -2.87 2.20
N LEU A 18 19.75 -3.74 1.96
CA LEU A 18 18.38 -3.29 1.66
C LEU A 18 17.81 -2.45 2.82
N ARG A 19 18.07 -2.84 4.06
CA ARG A 19 17.70 -2.08 5.25
C ARG A 19 18.42 -0.73 5.31
N ALA A 20 19.71 -0.67 4.98
CA ALA A 20 20.43 0.58 4.92
C ALA A 20 19.85 1.51 3.83
N ARG A 21 19.52 0.97 2.65
CA ARG A 21 18.86 1.72 1.57
C ARG A 21 17.48 2.23 1.97
N ALA A 22 16.73 1.47 2.76
CA ALA A 22 15.40 1.85 3.25
C ALA A 22 15.40 3.16 4.07
N GLN A 23 16.56 3.62 4.56
CA GLN A 23 16.70 4.91 5.25
C GLN A 23 16.54 6.11 4.32
N HIS A 24 16.72 5.92 3.01
CA HIS A 24 16.74 7.01 2.01
C HIS A 24 15.90 6.74 0.77
N ALA A 25 15.41 5.50 0.59
CA ALA A 25 14.59 5.10 -0.53
C ALA A 25 13.41 4.25 -0.06
N ASN A 26 12.24 4.49 -0.64
CA ASN A 26 11.03 3.72 -0.33
C ASN A 26 10.95 2.40 -1.12
N GLN A 27 11.63 2.33 -2.25
CA GLN A 27 11.62 1.21 -3.18
C GLN A 27 12.96 1.11 -3.90
N VAL A 28 13.23 -0.06 -4.48
CA VAL A 28 14.32 -0.28 -5.45
C VAL A 28 13.83 -1.16 -6.60
N ALA A 29 14.47 -1.03 -7.76
CA ALA A 29 14.20 -1.95 -8.87
C ALA A 29 14.72 -3.36 -8.55
N LEU A 30 14.03 -4.39 -9.05
CA LEU A 30 14.47 -5.78 -8.90
C LEU A 30 15.90 -6.00 -9.43
N GLU A 31 16.27 -5.31 -10.51
CA GLU A 31 17.60 -5.42 -11.10
C GLU A 31 18.70 -4.89 -10.17
N GLU A 32 18.44 -3.84 -9.40
CA GLU A 32 19.38 -3.36 -8.39
C GLU A 32 19.55 -4.39 -7.26
N VAL A 33 18.47 -5.09 -6.90
CA VAL A 33 18.55 -6.20 -5.92
C VAL A 33 19.34 -7.37 -6.49
N ARG A 34 19.17 -7.67 -7.78
CA ARG A 34 19.96 -8.69 -8.49
C ARG A 34 21.45 -8.35 -8.44
N GLU A 35 21.83 -7.13 -8.80
CA GLU A 35 23.22 -6.67 -8.75
C GLU A 35 23.80 -6.74 -7.33
N LEU A 36 23.03 -6.29 -6.34
CA LEU A 36 23.39 -6.39 -4.92
C LEU A 36 23.60 -7.85 -4.48
N ALA A 37 22.70 -8.74 -4.87
CA ALA A 37 22.79 -10.17 -4.57
C ALA A 37 24.08 -10.78 -5.16
N MET A 38 24.40 -10.45 -6.41
CA MET A 38 25.64 -10.89 -7.05
C MET A 38 26.89 -10.36 -6.32
N ARG A 39 26.89 -9.09 -5.91
CA ARG A 39 27.99 -8.51 -5.11
C ARG A 39 28.24 -9.24 -3.79
N HIS A 40 27.19 -9.82 -3.19
CA HIS A 40 27.29 -10.62 -1.97
C HIS A 40 27.49 -12.13 -2.22
N GLY A 41 27.72 -12.52 -3.47
CA GLY A 41 28.12 -13.87 -3.86
C GLY A 41 26.96 -14.83 -4.12
N LEU A 42 25.77 -14.34 -4.46
CA LEU A 42 24.67 -15.15 -4.98
C LEU A 42 24.84 -15.39 -6.50
N PRO A 43 24.39 -16.54 -7.03
CA PRO A 43 23.75 -17.65 -6.32
C PRO A 43 24.75 -18.56 -5.57
N HIS A 44 24.24 -19.42 -4.69
CA HIS A 44 25.00 -20.56 -4.17
C HIS A 44 25.16 -21.65 -5.25
N GLU A 45 26.18 -22.49 -5.05
CA GLU A 45 26.46 -23.61 -5.95
C GLU A 45 25.22 -24.49 -6.13
N GLY A 46 24.90 -24.85 -7.38
CA GLY A 46 23.73 -25.66 -7.73
C GLY A 46 22.42 -24.88 -7.89
N HIS A 47 22.40 -23.56 -7.69
CA HIS A 47 21.22 -22.72 -7.89
C HIS A 47 21.43 -21.70 -9.02
N THR A 48 20.33 -21.32 -9.67
CA THR A 48 20.33 -20.15 -10.56
C THR A 48 20.06 -18.88 -9.75
N LEU A 49 20.58 -17.75 -10.23
CA LEU A 49 20.37 -16.46 -9.58
C LEU A 49 18.87 -16.13 -9.45
N ASP A 50 18.09 -16.37 -10.49
CA ASP A 50 16.65 -16.07 -10.47
C ASP A 50 15.88 -16.89 -9.43
N HIS A 51 16.18 -18.20 -9.35
CA HIS A 51 15.54 -19.08 -8.37
C HIS A 51 15.86 -18.64 -6.95
N GLU A 52 17.13 -18.33 -6.70
CA GLU A 52 17.55 -17.94 -5.37
C GLU A 52 17.10 -16.53 -4.97
N LEU A 53 17.09 -15.59 -5.93
CA LEU A 53 16.56 -14.24 -5.74
C LEU A 53 15.05 -14.29 -5.40
N HIS A 54 14.28 -15.11 -6.12
CA HIS A 54 12.86 -15.32 -5.83
C HIS A 54 12.66 -15.91 -4.42
N ALA A 55 13.42 -16.94 -4.05
CA ALA A 55 13.32 -17.55 -2.72
C ALA A 55 13.69 -16.56 -1.60
N MET A 56 14.75 -15.77 -1.79
CA MET A 56 15.21 -14.77 -0.84
C MET A 56 14.18 -13.64 -0.67
N LEU A 57 13.67 -13.07 -1.75
CA LEU A 57 12.67 -12.00 -1.69
C LEU A 57 11.33 -12.50 -1.12
N SER A 58 10.92 -13.72 -1.45
CA SER A 58 9.72 -14.34 -0.85
C SER A 58 9.88 -14.54 0.65
N PHE A 59 11.07 -14.94 1.08
CA PHE A 59 11.41 -15.07 2.50
C PHE A 59 11.36 -13.71 3.20
N PHE A 60 12.00 -12.67 2.66
CA PHE A 60 11.95 -11.32 3.22
C PHE A 60 10.54 -10.73 3.25
N HIS A 61 9.73 -11.00 2.22
CA HIS A 61 8.31 -10.64 2.20
C HIS A 61 7.56 -11.28 3.37
N SER A 62 7.77 -12.58 3.61
CA SER A 62 7.10 -13.30 4.70
C SER A 62 7.45 -12.75 6.09
N LEU A 63 8.57 -12.04 6.22
CA LEU A 63 9.01 -11.38 7.44
C LEU A 63 8.61 -9.90 7.51
N ASN A 64 7.88 -9.38 6.52
CA ASN A 64 7.60 -7.96 6.33
C ASN A 64 8.87 -7.09 6.26
N ALA A 65 10.01 -7.67 5.86
CA ALA A 65 11.27 -6.94 5.71
C ALA A 65 11.30 -6.13 4.39
N VAL A 66 10.59 -6.62 3.37
CA VAL A 66 10.29 -5.93 2.12
C VAL A 66 8.87 -6.29 1.69
N LEU A 67 8.28 -5.53 0.78
CA LEU A 67 7.06 -5.93 0.08
C LEU A 67 7.37 -6.16 -1.39
N TRP A 68 7.27 -7.41 -1.83
CA TRP A 68 7.53 -7.84 -3.21
C TRP A 68 6.50 -8.85 -3.69
N TYR A 69 5.99 -8.69 -4.91
CA TYR A 69 5.02 -9.61 -5.49
C TYR A 69 5.53 -10.12 -6.83
N ASP A 70 5.69 -11.43 -6.96
CA ASP A 70 6.01 -12.05 -8.24
C ASP A 70 4.78 -12.16 -9.16
N THR A 71 4.36 -11.01 -9.69
CA THR A 71 3.37 -10.91 -10.76
C THR A 71 3.95 -10.08 -11.90
N PRO A 72 3.53 -10.25 -13.15
CA PRO A 72 4.06 -9.47 -14.27
C PRO A 72 3.99 -7.96 -14.07
N ALA A 73 2.97 -7.47 -13.37
CA ALA A 73 2.76 -6.05 -13.13
C ALA A 73 3.59 -5.47 -11.98
N LEU A 74 4.08 -6.28 -11.03
CA LEU A 74 4.70 -5.79 -9.78
C LEU A 74 6.11 -6.34 -9.53
N ARG A 75 6.52 -7.39 -10.25
CA ARG A 75 7.77 -8.14 -9.95
C ARG A 75 9.03 -7.30 -10.04
N HIS A 76 9.02 -6.23 -10.84
CA HIS A 76 10.18 -5.36 -11.04
C HIS A 76 10.38 -4.34 -9.91
N LEU A 77 9.42 -4.21 -8.98
CA LEU A 77 9.46 -3.25 -7.88
C LEU A 77 9.58 -3.98 -6.54
N VAL A 78 10.64 -3.69 -5.78
CA VAL A 78 10.82 -4.17 -4.40
C VAL A 78 10.63 -2.98 -3.46
N ILE A 79 9.55 -3.00 -2.68
CA ILE A 79 9.28 -1.94 -1.70
C ILE A 79 10.05 -2.22 -0.43
N LEU A 80 10.80 -1.22 0.02
CA LEU A 80 11.57 -1.23 1.26
C LEU A 80 10.80 -0.60 2.42
N ASN A 81 9.90 0.34 2.12
CA ASN A 81 9.09 1.03 3.11
C ASN A 81 7.59 0.91 2.78
N VAL A 82 6.86 0.11 3.55
CA VAL A 82 5.41 -0.07 3.36
C VAL A 82 4.61 1.22 3.60
N GLN A 83 5.12 2.14 4.42
CA GLN A 83 4.45 3.42 4.69
C GLN A 83 4.27 4.23 3.41
N TRP A 84 5.19 4.13 2.45
CA TRP A 84 5.09 4.79 1.16
C TRP A 84 3.85 4.36 0.35
N VAL A 85 3.48 3.07 0.41
CA VAL A 85 2.24 2.57 -0.23
C VAL A 85 1.00 3.10 0.51
N ILE A 86 1.07 3.14 1.84
CA ILE A 86 -0.03 3.66 2.68
C ILE A 86 -0.24 5.16 2.40
N ASP A 87 0.83 5.92 2.28
CA ASP A 87 0.80 7.36 1.97
C ASP A 87 0.19 7.58 0.57
N ALA A 88 0.57 6.77 -0.41
CA ALA A 88 -0.01 6.81 -1.76
C ALA A 88 -1.53 6.56 -1.72
N ALA A 89 -1.99 5.53 -0.99
CA ALA A 89 -3.41 5.24 -0.83
C ALA A 89 -4.15 6.38 -0.12
N THR A 90 -3.56 6.92 0.95
CA THR A 90 -4.17 7.97 1.79
C THR A 90 -4.43 9.26 1.02
N CYS A 91 -3.74 9.50 -0.11
CA CYS A 91 -4.00 10.64 -0.98
C CYS A 91 -5.48 10.70 -1.44
N PHE A 92 -6.07 9.55 -1.75
CA PHE A 92 -7.47 9.45 -2.21
C PHE A 92 -8.38 8.65 -1.27
N MET A 93 -7.86 7.80 -0.38
CA MET A 93 -8.63 7.06 0.63
C MET A 93 -8.59 7.74 2.00
N ARG A 94 -9.35 8.82 2.16
CA ARG A 94 -9.40 9.56 3.43
C ARG A 94 -10.73 10.29 3.62
N GLN A 95 -10.94 10.79 4.84
CA GLN A 95 -12.05 11.69 5.13
C GLN A 95 -11.68 13.11 4.66
N PHE A 96 -12.35 13.56 3.60
CA PHE A 96 -12.07 14.85 2.97
C PHE A 96 -12.56 16.06 3.78
N ASP A 97 -13.46 15.85 4.75
CA ASP A 97 -14.04 16.91 5.60
C ASP A 97 -13.22 17.21 6.86
N LEU A 98 -12.21 16.37 7.19
CA LEU A 98 -11.36 16.59 8.36
C LEU A 98 -10.35 17.71 8.08
N ARG A 99 -10.48 18.82 8.82
CA ARG A 99 -9.66 20.03 8.64
C ARG A 99 -8.27 20.01 9.29
N GLN A 100 -7.92 18.96 10.04
CA GLN A 100 -6.69 18.95 10.86
C GLN A 100 -5.88 17.69 10.65
N HIS A 101 -4.86 17.69 9.80
CA HIS A 101 -3.82 16.65 9.84
C HIS A 101 -2.48 17.24 9.34
N SER A 102 -1.38 16.53 9.60
CA SER A 102 0.06 16.90 9.47
C SER A 102 0.51 17.61 8.17
N GLU A 103 1.81 17.96 8.04
CA GLU A 103 2.40 18.61 6.86
C GLU A 103 2.00 17.96 5.51
N LEU A 104 1.87 16.62 5.47
CA LEU A 104 1.35 15.87 4.32
C LEU A 104 -0.05 16.35 3.89
N TYR A 105 -0.92 16.68 4.83
CA TYR A 105 -2.26 17.20 4.56
C TYR A 105 -2.27 18.67 4.13
N SER A 106 -1.28 19.47 4.54
CA SER A 106 -1.15 20.84 4.00
C SER A 106 -0.85 20.81 2.50
N ARG A 107 0.00 19.87 2.06
CA ARG A 107 0.24 19.63 0.63
C ARG A 107 -1.04 19.12 -0.05
N MET A 108 -1.73 18.16 0.56
CA MET A 108 -2.99 17.65 0.02
C MET A 108 -4.04 18.75 -0.13
N ALA A 109 -4.16 19.70 0.80
CA ALA A 109 -5.11 20.80 0.67
C ALA A 109 -4.91 21.60 -0.64
N THR A 110 -3.65 21.81 -1.04
CA THR A 110 -3.34 22.50 -2.31
C THR A 110 -3.74 21.65 -3.51
N LEU A 111 -3.45 20.35 -3.48
CA LEU A 111 -3.80 19.42 -4.56
C LEU A 111 -5.32 19.19 -4.67
N ASP A 112 -6.02 19.16 -3.54
CA ASP A 112 -7.48 19.05 -3.46
C ASP A 112 -8.13 20.27 -4.10
N GLU A 113 -7.66 21.48 -3.77
CA GLU A 113 -8.15 22.70 -4.41
C GLU A 113 -7.84 22.74 -5.91
N LEU A 114 -6.68 22.21 -6.33
CA LEU A 114 -6.34 22.10 -7.74
C LEU A 114 -7.26 21.12 -8.47
N ALA A 115 -7.50 19.94 -7.90
CA ALA A 115 -8.38 18.91 -8.44
C ALA A 115 -9.83 19.39 -8.52
N LYS A 116 -10.33 20.07 -7.48
CA LYS A 116 -11.67 20.72 -7.48
C LYS A 116 -11.82 21.75 -8.60
N ARG A 117 -10.78 22.55 -8.85
CA ARG A 117 -10.80 23.61 -9.87
C ARG A 117 -10.70 23.05 -11.28
N GLN A 118 -9.84 22.07 -11.51
CA GLN A 118 -9.58 21.52 -12.84
C GLN A 118 -10.60 20.45 -13.25
N HIS A 119 -10.99 19.58 -12.32
CA HIS A 119 -11.86 18.42 -12.58
C HIS A 119 -12.99 18.32 -11.53
N PRO A 120 -13.90 19.31 -11.45
CA PRO A 120 -14.92 19.38 -10.39
C PRO A 120 -15.84 18.16 -10.34
N ALA A 121 -16.26 17.64 -11.51
CA ALA A 121 -17.14 16.48 -11.59
C ALA A 121 -16.45 15.19 -11.13
N ALA A 122 -15.20 14.98 -11.54
CA ALA A 122 -14.41 13.82 -11.11
C ALA A 122 -14.06 13.88 -9.62
N TRP A 123 -13.78 15.08 -9.09
CA TRP A 123 -13.59 15.29 -7.65
C TRP A 123 -14.86 14.98 -6.85
N GLU A 124 -16.02 15.40 -7.34
CA GLU A 124 -17.31 15.09 -6.72
C GLU A 124 -17.58 13.58 -6.73
N ALA A 125 -17.35 12.91 -7.86
CA ALA A 125 -17.49 11.46 -8.00
C ALA A 125 -16.67 10.67 -6.95
N LEU A 126 -15.45 11.13 -6.66
CA LEU A 126 -14.59 10.52 -5.64
C LEU A 126 -15.09 10.79 -4.21
N THR A 127 -15.43 12.03 -3.89
CA THR A 127 -15.57 12.48 -2.48
C THR A 127 -16.98 12.38 -1.92
N ARG A 128 -18.01 12.61 -2.74
CA ARG A 128 -19.42 12.65 -2.30
C ARG A 128 -20.35 11.80 -3.17
N GLY A 129 -19.89 11.43 -4.35
CA GLY A 129 -20.68 10.72 -5.35
C GLY A 129 -20.49 9.21 -5.28
N THR A 130 -20.09 8.63 -6.41
CA THR A 130 -20.07 7.20 -6.69
C THR A 130 -18.83 6.46 -6.14
N ALA A 131 -17.98 7.14 -5.37
CA ALA A 131 -16.69 6.64 -4.91
C ALA A 131 -15.74 6.23 -6.05
N ILE A 132 -15.86 6.91 -7.20
CA ILE A 132 -15.03 6.65 -8.38
C ILE A 132 -13.83 7.61 -8.39
N LEU A 133 -12.64 7.04 -8.37
CA LEU A 133 -11.38 7.72 -8.62
C LEU A 133 -11.13 7.74 -10.13
N HIS A 134 -11.13 8.94 -10.71
CA HIS A 134 -10.69 9.15 -12.09
C HIS A 134 -9.18 9.42 -12.14
N SER A 135 -8.54 8.92 -13.20
CA SER A 135 -7.10 9.11 -13.48
C SER A 135 -6.63 10.56 -13.45
N GLU A 136 -7.43 11.50 -13.96
CA GLU A 136 -7.13 12.94 -13.97
C GLU A 136 -6.95 13.50 -12.54
N VAL A 137 -7.83 13.08 -11.61
CA VAL A 137 -7.74 13.47 -10.19
C VAL A 137 -6.54 12.80 -9.55
N LEU A 138 -6.32 11.51 -9.84
CA LEU A 138 -5.17 10.77 -9.33
C LEU A 138 -3.84 11.39 -9.76
N ASP A 139 -3.73 11.86 -11.01
CA ASP A 139 -2.52 12.51 -11.53
C ASP A 139 -2.19 13.83 -10.82
N ILE A 140 -3.21 14.53 -10.35
CA ILE A 140 -3.04 15.72 -9.50
C ILE A 140 -2.59 15.31 -8.10
N LEU A 141 -3.29 14.36 -7.47
CA LEU A 141 -2.99 13.90 -6.12
C LEU A 141 -1.60 13.26 -6.02
N TRP A 142 -1.17 12.56 -7.06
CA TRP A 142 0.15 11.95 -7.21
C TRP A 142 1.08 12.76 -8.10
N SER A 143 0.87 14.07 -8.22
CA SER A 143 1.78 14.96 -8.96
C SER A 143 3.19 15.04 -8.35
N ALA A 144 3.35 14.53 -7.12
CA ALA A 144 4.62 14.26 -6.48
C ALA A 144 5.49 13.30 -7.29
N ASP A 145 6.77 13.65 -7.48
CA ASP A 145 7.73 12.78 -8.16
C ASP A 145 7.84 11.39 -7.52
N GLU A 146 7.57 11.31 -6.21
CA GLU A 146 7.64 10.08 -5.41
C GLU A 146 6.57 9.04 -5.76
N PHE A 147 5.45 9.42 -6.38
CA PHE A 147 4.37 8.49 -6.76
C PHE A 147 4.14 8.45 -8.27
N ARG A 148 4.33 9.58 -8.96
CA ARG A 148 4.05 9.76 -10.38
C ARG A 148 4.67 8.67 -11.26
N HIS A 149 5.93 8.34 -11.02
CA HIS A 149 6.68 7.37 -11.82
C HIS A 149 6.30 5.91 -11.53
N HIS A 150 5.50 5.66 -10.49
CA HIS A 150 5.10 4.32 -10.03
C HIS A 150 3.58 4.13 -10.02
N LYS A 151 2.83 4.94 -10.81
CA LYS A 151 1.36 4.93 -10.81
C LYS A 151 0.81 3.54 -11.11
N LEU A 152 1.35 2.83 -12.11
CA LEU A 152 0.88 1.51 -12.52
C LEU A 152 1.10 0.47 -11.43
N GLU A 153 2.27 0.46 -10.82
CA GLU A 153 2.65 -0.48 -9.77
C GLU A 153 1.85 -0.24 -8.50
N LEU A 154 1.73 1.03 -8.08
CA LEU A 154 0.95 1.41 -6.91
C LEU A 154 -0.52 1.04 -7.10
N MET A 155 -1.13 1.34 -8.26
CA MET A 155 -2.51 0.94 -8.54
C MET A 155 -2.67 -0.58 -8.62
N GLY A 156 -1.69 -1.31 -9.17
CA GLY A 156 -1.67 -2.76 -9.13
C GLY A 156 -1.65 -3.32 -7.70
N MET A 157 -0.97 -2.64 -6.77
CA MET A 157 -1.03 -2.99 -5.34
C MET A 157 -2.38 -2.64 -4.72
N MET A 158 -2.93 -1.47 -4.99
CA MET A 158 -4.26 -1.08 -4.49
C MET A 158 -5.33 -2.09 -4.94
N ALA A 159 -5.26 -2.53 -6.20
CA ALA A 159 -6.13 -3.57 -6.74
C ALA A 159 -5.94 -4.91 -6.02
N ARG A 160 -4.69 -5.32 -5.82
CA ARG A 160 -4.37 -6.57 -5.12
C ARG A 160 -4.88 -6.60 -3.68
N PHE A 161 -4.86 -5.47 -2.99
CA PHE A 161 -5.36 -5.34 -1.61
C PHE A 161 -6.87 -5.04 -1.54
N GLY A 162 -7.57 -4.95 -2.67
CA GLY A 162 -9.00 -4.61 -2.71
C GLY A 162 -9.31 -3.16 -2.31
N LEU A 163 -8.30 -2.29 -2.35
CA LEU A 163 -8.41 -0.86 -2.03
C LEU A 163 -8.93 -0.04 -3.22
N ALA A 164 -8.67 -0.51 -4.43
CA ALA A 164 -9.17 0.05 -5.69
C ALA A 164 -9.66 -1.08 -6.59
N ILE A 165 -10.76 -0.88 -7.31
CA ILE A 165 -11.31 -1.88 -8.23
C ILE A 165 -11.45 -1.22 -9.61
N GLU A 166 -10.79 -1.79 -10.62
CA GLU A 166 -10.95 -1.31 -11.99
C GLU A 166 -12.41 -1.40 -12.43
N VAL A 167 -12.94 -0.30 -12.98
CA VAL A 167 -14.31 -0.29 -13.48
C VAL A 167 -14.34 -1.02 -14.84
N PRO A 168 -15.20 -2.05 -15.00
CA PRO A 168 -15.28 -2.77 -16.27
C PRO A 168 -15.57 -1.83 -17.44
N LEU A 169 -14.83 -2.00 -18.55
CA LEU A 169 -14.99 -1.24 -19.79
C LEU A 169 -14.65 0.26 -19.69
N LYS A 170 -14.15 0.72 -18.54
CA LYS A 170 -13.72 2.09 -18.33
C LYS A 170 -12.28 2.09 -17.83
N PRO A 171 -11.30 2.02 -18.74
CA PRO A 171 -9.91 2.21 -18.35
C PRO A 171 -9.79 3.57 -17.64
N GLU A 172 -8.86 3.68 -16.70
CA GLU A 172 -8.60 4.94 -15.97
C GLU A 172 -9.68 5.38 -14.96
N GLU A 173 -10.63 4.50 -14.65
CA GLU A 173 -11.57 4.66 -13.54
C GLU A 173 -11.44 3.51 -12.54
N TRP A 174 -11.38 3.86 -11.25
CA TRP A 174 -11.33 2.88 -10.17
C TRP A 174 -12.40 3.18 -9.13
N LEU A 175 -13.17 2.17 -8.75
CA LEU A 175 -14.03 2.23 -7.57
C LEU A 175 -13.17 2.09 -6.32
N ILE A 176 -13.38 2.99 -5.35
CA ILE A 176 -12.71 3.00 -4.05
C ILE A 176 -13.72 2.56 -2.98
N PRO A 177 -13.77 1.26 -2.60
CA PRO A 177 -14.87 0.73 -1.80
C PRO A 177 -15.01 1.40 -0.42
N ALA A 178 -13.89 1.85 0.15
CA ALA A 178 -13.86 2.50 1.46
C ALA A 178 -14.58 3.87 1.49
N LEU A 179 -14.84 4.48 0.32
CA LEU A 179 -15.54 5.76 0.20
C LEU A 179 -17.01 5.59 -0.16
N LEU A 180 -17.48 4.36 -0.40
CA LEU A 180 -18.91 4.13 -0.59
C LEU A 180 -19.66 4.57 0.66
N PRO A 181 -20.81 5.24 0.51
CA PRO A 181 -21.65 5.54 1.64
C PRO A 181 -21.96 4.21 2.34
N ALA A 182 -21.91 4.19 3.67
CA ALA A 182 -22.49 3.10 4.43
C ALA A 182 -23.96 3.06 4.04
N SER A 183 -24.32 2.16 3.12
CA SER A 183 -25.70 1.93 2.73
C SER A 183 -26.49 1.84 4.02
N SER A 184 -27.43 2.76 4.22
CA SER A 184 -28.44 2.67 5.26
C SER A 184 -28.90 1.22 5.29
N ILE A 185 -28.57 0.50 6.37
CA ILE A 185 -28.85 -0.92 6.55
C ILE A 185 -30.37 -1.08 6.61
N HIS A 186 -30.98 -1.08 5.44
CA HIS A 186 -32.35 -1.45 5.12
C HIS A 186 -32.35 -2.46 3.97
N SER A 187 -31.19 -3.02 3.62
CA SER A 187 -31.14 -4.35 3.04
C SER A 187 -31.59 -5.33 4.13
N ALA A 188 -32.72 -6.02 3.90
CA ALA A 188 -33.29 -7.00 4.81
C ALA A 188 -32.19 -7.87 5.45
N ARG A 189 -32.12 -7.86 6.79
CA ARG A 189 -31.17 -8.69 7.54
C ARG A 189 -31.36 -10.15 7.13
N PRO A 190 -30.29 -10.93 6.92
CA PRO A 190 -30.39 -12.37 6.78
C PRO A 190 -31.14 -12.96 7.98
N HIS A 191 -32.13 -13.82 7.73
CA HIS A 191 -32.85 -14.50 8.81
C HIS A 191 -31.86 -15.25 9.70
N GLY A 192 -31.83 -14.93 11.01
CA GLY A 192 -30.95 -15.54 12.00
C GLY A 192 -29.83 -14.64 12.54
N TRP A 193 -29.67 -13.41 12.04
CA TRP A 193 -28.72 -12.46 12.61
C TRP A 193 -29.21 -11.93 13.98
N PRO A 194 -28.35 -11.88 15.02
CA PRO A 194 -28.75 -11.42 16.35
C PRO A 194 -29.27 -9.98 16.31
N LEU A 195 -30.32 -9.72 17.09
CA LEU A 195 -30.90 -8.39 17.23
C LEU A 195 -29.86 -7.45 17.84
N HIS A 196 -29.61 -6.32 17.18
CA HIS A 196 -28.97 -5.17 17.82
C HIS A 196 -29.87 -4.72 18.96
N THR A 197 -29.56 -5.14 20.19
CA THR A 197 -29.97 -4.40 21.38
C THR A 197 -29.13 -3.13 21.44
N ALA A 198 -29.74 -2.03 21.89
CA ALA A 198 -29.16 -0.69 21.88
C ALA A 198 -27.87 -0.51 22.72
N ASP A 199 -27.37 -1.59 23.32
CA ASP A 199 -26.21 -1.61 24.23
C ASP A 199 -24.96 -2.29 23.66
N VAL A 200 -24.93 -2.63 22.36
CA VAL A 200 -23.69 -3.17 21.76
C VAL A 200 -22.85 -2.01 21.22
N PRO A 201 -21.67 -1.72 21.78
CA PRO A 201 -20.78 -0.71 21.24
C PRO A 201 -20.43 -1.08 19.80
N GLU A 202 -20.50 -0.10 18.89
CA GLU A 202 -20.06 -0.22 17.51
C GLU A 202 -18.71 -0.93 17.48
N LEU A 203 -18.61 -1.96 16.64
CA LEU A 203 -17.37 -2.71 16.45
C LEU A 203 -16.39 -1.80 15.69
N ARG A 204 -15.74 -0.92 16.45
CA ARG A 204 -14.67 -0.05 15.99
C ARG A 204 -13.40 -0.87 15.97
N ILE A 205 -12.86 -1.08 14.78
CA ILE A 205 -11.53 -1.65 14.62
C ILE A 205 -10.54 -0.59 15.04
N PHE A 206 -10.04 -0.70 16.27
CA PHE A 206 -8.93 0.10 16.77
C PHE A 206 -7.62 -0.62 16.46
N PHE A 207 -6.75 0.03 15.67
CA PHE A 207 -5.37 -0.40 15.52
C PHE A 207 -4.57 0.13 16.72
N PHE A 208 -4.31 -0.73 17.71
CA PHE A 208 -3.40 -0.41 18.80
C PHE A 208 -1.95 -0.62 18.34
N HIS A 209 -1.17 0.45 18.27
CA HIS A 209 0.29 0.37 18.28
C HIS A 209 0.75 0.10 19.71
N THR A 210 1.13 -1.15 20.00
CA THR A 210 1.82 -1.48 21.25
C THR A 210 3.27 -1.03 21.16
N HIS A 211 3.57 0.15 21.69
CA HIS A 211 4.92 0.47 22.14
C HIS A 211 5.21 -0.33 23.41
N LEU A 212 6.05 -1.35 23.29
CA LEU A 212 6.68 -2.00 24.44
C LEU A 212 7.70 -1.03 25.05
N LEU A 213 7.27 -0.28 26.06
CA LEU A 213 8.17 0.34 27.03
C LEU A 213 8.54 -0.72 28.07
N LEU A 214 9.76 -1.23 27.98
CA LEU A 214 10.42 -1.96 29.07
C LEU A 214 10.89 -0.93 30.11
N SER A 215 10.14 -0.77 31.19
CA SER A 215 10.64 -0.18 32.43
C SER A 215 11.20 -1.29 33.31
N HIS A 216 12.52 -1.32 33.48
CA HIS A 216 13.19 -2.10 34.53
C HIS A 216 12.92 -1.47 35.91
N GLN A 217 12.49 -2.30 36.85
CA GLN A 217 12.86 -2.19 38.27
C GLN A 217 13.76 -3.39 38.60
#